data_AF-A0A6G7XQX3-F1
#
_entry.id   AF-A0A6G7XQX3-F1
#
_cell.length_a   1.000
_cell.length_b   1.000
_cell.length_c   1.000
_cell.angle_alpha   90.00
_cell.angle_beta   90.00
_cell.angle_gamma   90.00
#
_symmetry.space_group_name_H-M   'P 1'
#
loop_
_entity.id
_entity.type
_entity.pdbx_description
1 polymer ?
#
loop_
_entity_poly.entity_id
_entity_poly.type
_entity_poly.pdbx_seq_one_letter_code
_entity_poly.pdbx_strand_id
1 'polypeptide(L)'
;MGKGIATRSGADPLIQWALRIKNFDSSELSAALRAFLVGRPLVSKDGELEVSAMQLGSDICRVSIRIPGAPYVADVLVQARERMSDADERHAIPSPNGWITSKTEDAATWELFNCVLISLQSRENEP
;
A
#
# COMPACT_ATOMS: atom_id res chain seq x y z
N MET A 1 5.17 -4.06 -12.40
CA MET A 1 3.95 -3.47 -11.84
C MET A 1 3.07 -4.63 -11.47
N GLY A 2 2.65 -4.66 -10.22
CA GLY A 2 1.82 -5.73 -9.70
C GLY A 2 0.42 -5.71 -10.26
N LYS A 3 -0.14 -6.90 -10.42
CA LYS A 3 -1.52 -7.12 -10.86
C LYS A 3 -2.35 -7.78 -9.76
N GLY A 4 -3.63 -7.99 -10.03
CA GLY A 4 -4.54 -8.64 -9.10
C GLY A 4 -4.76 -7.79 -7.86
N ILE A 5 -5.02 -6.49 -8.02
CA ILE A 5 -5.34 -5.58 -6.92
C ILE A 5 -6.77 -5.09 -7.11
N ALA A 6 -7.61 -5.31 -6.10
CA ALA A 6 -8.99 -4.85 -6.14
C ALA A 6 -9.45 -4.46 -4.74
N THR A 7 -10.55 -3.72 -4.64
CA THR A 7 -11.23 -3.56 -3.34
C THR A 7 -12.07 -4.79 -3.00
N ARG A 8 -12.64 -4.84 -1.78
CA ARG A 8 -13.57 -5.92 -1.39
C ARG A 8 -14.77 -6.10 -2.34
N SER A 9 -15.21 -5.05 -3.03
CA SER A 9 -16.30 -5.12 -4.00
C SER A 9 -15.84 -5.47 -5.42
N GLY A 10 -14.53 -5.76 -5.61
CA GLY A 10 -13.95 -6.00 -6.93
C GLY A 10 -13.77 -4.74 -7.77
N ALA A 11 -13.90 -3.55 -7.17
CA ALA A 11 -13.75 -2.28 -7.88
C ALA A 11 -12.28 -1.83 -7.93
N ASP A 12 -11.97 -0.98 -8.91
CA ASP A 12 -10.69 -0.26 -8.97
C ASP A 12 -10.53 0.61 -7.71
N PRO A 13 -9.47 0.42 -6.90
CA PRO A 13 -9.21 1.21 -5.71
C PRO A 13 -9.12 2.72 -5.96
N LEU A 14 -8.55 3.14 -7.10
CA LEU A 14 -8.41 4.55 -7.43
C LEU A 14 -9.75 5.22 -7.69
N ILE A 15 -10.70 4.49 -8.29
CA ILE A 15 -12.06 4.98 -8.51
C ILE A 15 -12.80 5.04 -7.17
N GLN A 16 -12.78 3.95 -6.40
CA GLN A 16 -13.55 3.86 -5.16
C GLN A 16 -13.08 4.86 -4.10
N TRP A 17 -11.77 5.15 -4.04
CA TRP A 17 -11.18 5.99 -2.98
C TRP A 17 -10.66 7.34 -3.48
N ALA A 18 -11.01 7.76 -4.69
CA ALA A 18 -10.54 9.02 -5.30
C ALA A 18 -10.67 10.24 -4.36
N LEU A 19 -11.80 10.38 -3.66
CA LEU A 19 -12.05 11.48 -2.73
C LEU A 19 -11.22 11.35 -1.44
N ARG A 20 -11.08 10.13 -0.89
CA ARG A 20 -10.27 9.90 0.33
C ARG A 20 -8.80 10.23 0.09
N ILE A 21 -8.27 9.83 -1.07
CA ILE A 21 -6.88 10.11 -1.46
C ILE A 21 -6.62 11.63 -1.54
N LYS A 22 -7.60 12.42 -1.96
CA LYS A 22 -7.48 13.89 -2.03
C LYS A 22 -7.44 14.57 -0.67
N ASN A 23 -7.95 13.93 0.39
CA ASN A 23 -8.06 14.53 1.71
C ASN A 23 -6.79 14.41 2.57
N PHE A 24 -5.70 13.84 2.05
CA PHE A 24 -4.44 13.68 2.77
C PHE A 24 -3.57 14.94 2.84
N ASP A 25 -4.00 16.06 2.23
CA ASP A 25 -3.36 17.38 2.26
C ASP A 25 -1.83 17.40 2.01
N SER A 26 -1.33 16.40 1.28
CA SER A 26 0.05 16.28 0.83
C SER A 26 0.04 15.67 -0.57
N SER A 27 0.51 16.44 -1.55
CA SER A 27 0.53 15.99 -2.95
C SER A 27 1.42 14.76 -3.15
N GLU A 28 2.52 14.68 -2.40
CA GLU A 28 3.47 13.57 -2.40
C GLU A 28 2.84 12.31 -1.81
N LEU A 29 2.18 12.42 -0.65
CA LEU A 29 1.50 11.28 -0.03
C LEU A 29 0.35 10.77 -0.93
N SER A 30 -0.44 11.68 -1.51
CA SER A 30 -1.48 11.31 -2.47
C SER A 30 -0.90 10.62 -3.72
N ALA A 31 0.25 11.07 -4.23
CA ALA A 31 0.91 10.46 -5.39
C ALA A 31 1.46 9.07 -5.07
N ALA A 32 2.16 8.93 -3.93
CA ALA A 32 2.67 7.65 -3.44
C ALA A 32 1.52 6.66 -3.22
N LEU A 33 0.44 7.09 -2.57
CA LEU A 33 -0.73 6.26 -2.35
C LEU A 33 -1.37 5.81 -3.67
N ARG A 34 -1.52 6.71 -4.66
CA ARG A 34 -2.03 6.33 -5.99
C ARG A 34 -1.16 5.29 -6.66
N ALA A 35 0.17 5.45 -6.61
CA ALA A 35 1.11 4.49 -7.17
C ALA A 35 0.98 3.12 -6.48
N PHE A 36 0.95 3.11 -5.15
CA PHE A 36 0.81 1.88 -4.36
C PHE A 36 -0.47 1.11 -4.67
N LEU A 37 -1.61 1.81 -4.71
CA LEU A 37 -2.94 1.21 -4.90
C LEU A 37 -3.13 0.55 -6.27
N VAL A 38 -2.28 0.87 -7.26
CA VAL A 38 -2.28 0.23 -8.59
C VAL A 38 -1.07 -0.68 -8.81
N GLY A 39 -0.37 -1.05 -7.74
CA GLY A 39 0.75 -1.99 -7.81
C GLY A 39 2.02 -1.41 -8.41
N ARG A 40 2.15 -0.08 -8.51
CA ARG A 40 3.44 0.53 -8.86
C ARG A 40 4.38 0.47 -7.66
N PRO A 41 5.68 0.26 -7.91
CA PRO A 41 6.66 0.19 -6.84
C PRO A 41 6.77 1.54 -6.12
N LEU A 42 6.80 1.49 -4.80
CA LEU A 42 7.18 2.57 -3.91
C LEU A 42 8.56 2.29 -3.34
N VAL A 43 9.49 3.22 -3.51
CA VAL A 43 10.81 3.14 -2.88
C VAL A 43 10.75 3.88 -1.57
N SER A 44 10.75 3.13 -0.47
CA SER A 44 10.97 3.70 0.86
C SER A 44 12.47 3.88 1.03
N LYS A 45 12.91 5.13 1.17
CA LYS A 45 14.30 5.54 1.30
C LYS A 45 14.38 6.65 2.34
N ASP A 46 15.48 6.68 3.09
CA ASP A 46 15.69 7.61 4.19
C ASP A 46 15.33 9.05 3.84
N GLY A 47 14.42 9.62 4.63
CA GLY A 47 14.02 11.03 4.58
C GLY A 47 12.94 11.39 3.54
N GLU A 48 12.57 10.51 2.62
CA GLU A 48 11.63 10.84 1.53
C GLU A 48 10.25 10.18 1.70
N LEU A 49 10.24 8.88 1.96
CA LEU A 49 9.01 8.08 2.06
C LEU A 49 9.26 6.90 2.99
N GLU A 50 8.37 6.73 3.95
CA GLU A 50 8.39 5.60 4.87
C GLU A 50 7.20 4.70 4.62
N VAL A 51 7.49 3.43 4.38
CA VAL A 51 6.49 2.38 4.26
C VAL A 51 6.76 1.35 5.34
N SER A 52 5.78 1.12 6.20
CA SER A 52 5.83 0.07 7.23
C SER A 52 4.62 -0.84 7.11
N ALA A 53 4.76 -2.08 7.59
CA ALA A 53 3.66 -3.03 7.59
C ALA A 53 3.56 -3.76 8.93
N MET A 54 2.33 -3.95 9.37
CA MET A 54 1.99 -4.68 10.60
C MET A 54 0.99 -5.78 10.27
N GLN A 55 1.31 -7.02 10.65
CA GLN A 55 0.39 -8.14 10.49
C GLN A 55 -0.70 -8.08 11.56
N LEU A 56 -1.97 -8.14 11.15
CA LEU A 56 -3.13 -8.11 12.06
C LEU A 56 -3.87 -9.45 12.12
N GLY A 57 -3.53 -10.39 11.24
CA GLY A 57 -4.11 -11.72 11.16
C GLY A 57 -3.32 -12.62 10.21
N SER A 58 -3.79 -13.84 9.95
CA SER A 58 -3.09 -14.80 9.09
C SER A 58 -2.93 -14.31 7.65
N ASP A 59 -3.89 -13.53 7.14
CA ASP A 59 -3.89 -13.03 5.76
C ASP A 59 -4.05 -11.51 5.63
N ILE A 60 -4.11 -10.78 6.76
CA ILE A 60 -4.36 -9.33 6.80
C ILE A 60 -3.14 -8.59 7.33
N CYS A 61 -2.71 -7.59 6.56
CA CYS A 61 -1.68 -6.63 6.95
C CYS A 61 -2.23 -5.20 6.89
N ARG A 62 -1.77 -4.35 7.82
CA ARG A 62 -1.89 -2.89 7.67
C ARG A 62 -0.58 -2.39 7.10
N VAL A 63 -0.65 -1.70 5.97
CA VAL A 63 0.51 -0.99 5.40
C VAL A 63 0.31 0.49 5.65
N SER A 64 1.27 1.12 6.32
CA SER A 64 1.29 2.55 6.61
C SER A 64 2.28 3.23 5.69
N ILE A 65 1.82 4.29 4.99
CA ILE A 65 2.63 5.12 4.10
C ILE A 65 2.69 6.53 4.69
N ARG A 66 3.92 7.02 4.90
CA ARG A 66 4.20 8.29 5.57
C ARG A 66 5.21 9.08 4.75
N ILE A 67 4.99 10.39 4.64
CA ILE A 67 6.00 11.34 4.18
C ILE A 67 6.52 12.06 5.44
N PRO A 68 7.83 12.04 5.74
CA PRO A 68 8.37 12.79 6.87
C PRO A 68 7.97 14.27 6.81
N GLY A 69 7.46 14.81 7.92
CA GLY A 69 6.98 16.19 8.00
C GLY A 69 5.57 16.45 7.45
N ALA A 70 4.92 15.47 6.80
CA ALA A 70 3.52 15.60 6.40
C ALA A 70 2.57 15.41 7.60
N PRO A 71 1.39 16.06 7.62
CA PRO A 71 0.46 16.02 8.75
C PRO A 71 -0.25 14.66 8.95
N TYR A 72 -0.25 13.82 7.92
CA TYR A 72 -1.03 12.58 7.92
C TYR A 72 -0.21 11.37 7.50
N VAL A 73 -0.63 10.20 7.99
CA VAL A 73 -0.18 8.88 7.57
C VAL A 73 -1.35 8.16 6.91
N ALA A 74 -1.11 7.52 5.76
CA ALA A 74 -2.09 6.71 5.07
C ALA A 74 -1.98 5.24 5.50
N ASP A 75 -3.01 4.72 6.15
CA ASP A 75 -3.09 3.32 6.55
C ASP A 75 -4.00 2.56 5.57
N VAL A 76 -3.45 1.55 4.91
CA VAL A 76 -4.16 0.66 3.99
C VAL A 76 -4.25 -0.72 4.62
N LEU A 77 -5.47 -1.21 4.82
CA LEU A 77 -5.67 -2.61 5.20
C LEU A 77 -5.69 -3.47 3.93
N VAL A 78 -4.74 -4.39 3.85
CA VAL A 78 -4.48 -5.26 2.70
C VAL A 78 -4.68 -6.70 3.12
N GLN A 79 -5.36 -7.49 2.29
CA GLN A 79 -5.53 -8.92 2.48
C GLN A 79 -4.97 -9.68 1.28
N ALA A 80 -4.08 -10.65 1.50
CA ALA A 80 -3.52 -11.44 0.41
C ALA A 80 -4.58 -12.34 -0.24
N ARG A 81 -4.51 -12.49 -1.56
CA ARG A 81 -5.41 -13.34 -2.35
C ARG A 81 -4.64 -14.02 -3.49
N GLU A 82 -4.57 -15.34 -3.44
CA GLU A 82 -3.86 -16.12 -4.47
C GLU A 82 -4.68 -16.37 -5.75
N ARG A 83 -6.02 -16.21 -5.69
CA ARG A 83 -6.90 -16.55 -6.82
C ARG A 83 -7.72 -15.34 -7.25
N MET A 84 -7.27 -14.71 -8.32
CA MET A 84 -7.96 -13.61 -8.98
C MET A 84 -7.93 -13.82 -10.50
N SER A 85 -8.91 -13.26 -11.21
CA SER A 85 -9.03 -13.41 -12.67
C SER A 85 -7.89 -12.76 -13.45
N ASP A 86 -7.21 -11.77 -12.87
CA ASP A 86 -6.01 -11.10 -13.42
C ASP A 86 -4.88 -11.13 -12.38
N ALA A 87 -4.62 -12.32 -11.84
CA ALA A 87 -3.58 -12.51 -10.85
C ALA A 87 -2.19 -12.24 -11.44
N ASP A 88 -1.33 -11.62 -10.63
CA ASP A 88 0.10 -11.57 -10.89
C ASP A 88 0.70 -12.99 -10.82
N GLU A 89 1.75 -13.25 -11.59
CA GLU A 89 2.42 -14.57 -11.60
C GLU A 89 3.14 -14.86 -10.27
N ARG A 90 3.45 -13.81 -9.49
CA ARG A 90 4.05 -13.94 -8.16
C ARG A 90 3.03 -14.36 -7.11
N HIS A 91 3.41 -15.26 -6.22
CA HIS A 91 2.58 -15.62 -5.08
C HIS A 91 2.50 -14.46 -4.08
N ALA A 92 1.30 -13.94 -3.81
CA ALA A 92 1.11 -13.02 -2.69
C ALA A 92 1.30 -13.78 -1.39
N ILE A 93 2.37 -13.46 -0.66
CA ILE A 93 2.60 -13.99 0.66
C ILE A 93 1.94 -13.04 1.66
N PRO A 94 0.97 -13.49 2.47
CA PRO A 94 0.42 -12.69 3.55
C PRO A 94 1.46 -12.49 4.66
N SER A 95 2.33 -11.51 4.45
CA SER A 95 3.39 -11.17 5.37
C SER A 95 3.66 -9.67 5.26
N PRO A 96 4.00 -9.00 6.37
CA PRO A 96 4.50 -7.63 6.36
C PRO A 96 5.61 -7.42 5.32
N ASN A 97 6.43 -8.45 5.06
CA ASN A 97 7.53 -8.38 4.10
C ASN A 97 7.18 -8.99 2.72
N GLY A 98 5.99 -9.55 2.54
CA GLY A 98 5.61 -10.30 1.33
C GLY A 98 5.48 -9.44 0.07
N TRP A 99 5.30 -8.12 0.24
CA TRP A 99 5.24 -7.13 -0.85
C TRP A 99 6.53 -6.31 -0.99
N ILE A 100 7.60 -6.67 -0.27
CA ILE A 100 8.93 -6.09 -0.48
C ILE A 100 9.61 -6.85 -1.61
N THR A 101 9.83 -6.20 -2.76
CA THR A 101 10.41 -6.83 -3.95
C THR A 101 11.93 -6.64 -4.03
N SER A 102 12.47 -5.66 -3.32
CA SER A 102 13.91 -5.42 -3.18
C SER A 102 14.19 -4.74 -1.86
N LYS A 103 15.30 -5.08 -1.20
CA LYS A 103 15.74 -4.46 0.05
C LYS A 103 17.26 -4.31 0.04
N THR A 104 17.71 -3.08 0.26
CA THR A 104 19.12 -2.72 0.51
C THR A 104 19.25 -2.22 1.96
N GLU A 105 20.45 -1.83 2.38
CA GLU A 105 20.67 -1.25 3.72
C GLU A 105 19.82 0.01 3.94
N ASP A 106 19.76 0.90 2.94
CA ASP A 106 19.12 2.23 3.07
C ASP A 106 17.77 2.37 2.35
N ALA A 107 17.25 1.28 1.75
CA ALA A 107 16.01 1.35 0.97
C ALA A 107 15.26 0.03 0.88
N ALA A 108 13.94 0.12 0.76
CA ALA A 108 13.07 -1.00 0.47
C ALA A 108 12.08 -0.62 -0.65
N THR A 109 11.97 -1.48 -1.67
CA THR A 109 10.97 -1.34 -2.73
C THR A 109 9.75 -2.17 -2.38
N TRP A 110 8.60 -1.50 -2.28
CA TRP A 110 7.30 -2.08 -1.98
C TRP A 110 6.43 -2.11 -3.23
N GLU A 111 5.85 -3.25 -3.56
CA GLU A 111 4.97 -3.39 -4.72
C GLU A 111 3.78 -4.28 -4.34
N LEU A 112 2.56 -3.75 -4.38
CA LEU A 112 1.36 -4.56 -4.18
C LEU A 112 1.09 -5.44 -5.39
N PHE A 113 0.62 -6.66 -5.14
CA PHE A 113 0.09 -7.59 -6.11
C PHE A 113 -0.76 -8.64 -5.39
N ASN A 114 -1.69 -9.28 -6.11
CA ASN A 114 -2.51 -10.40 -5.64
C ASN A 114 -3.13 -10.15 -4.25
N CYS A 115 -3.85 -9.03 -4.13
CA CYS A 115 -4.41 -8.59 -2.87
C CYS A 115 -5.76 -7.87 -3.00
N VAL A 116 -6.51 -7.90 -1.90
CA VAL A 116 -7.74 -7.14 -1.71
C VAL A 116 -7.49 -6.02 -0.73
N LEU A 117 -7.82 -4.80 -1.15
CA LEU A 117 -7.76 -3.62 -0.31
C LEU A 117 -9.08 -3.48 0.45
N ILE A 118 -8.99 -3.62 1.76
CA ILE A 118 -10.13 -3.65 2.68
C ILE A 118 -10.57 -2.23 3.01
N SER A 119 -9.61 -1.37 3.36
CA SER A 119 -9.88 0.01 3.70
C SER A 119 -8.65 0.90 3.48
N LEU A 120 -8.94 2.19 3.40
CA LEU A 120 -7.98 3.28 3.41
C LEU A 120 -8.42 4.25 4.50
N GLN A 121 -7.54 4.50 5.46
CA GLN A 121 -7.74 5.40 6.59
C GLN A 121 -6.63 6.45 6.62
N SER A 122 -6.98 7.64 7.09
CA SER A 122 -6.02 8.67 7.44
C SER A 122 -5.93 8.75 8.95
N ARG A 123 -4.72 8.91 9.48
CA ARG A 123 -4.46 9.25 10.88
C ARG A 123 -3.44 10.38 10.95
N GLU A 124 -3.47 11.13 12.04
CA GLU A 124 -2.47 12.17 12.30
C GLU A 124 -1.07 11.54 12.40
N ASN A 125 -0.09 12.25 11.83
CA ASN A 125 1.32 11.91 11.96
C ASN A 125 1.80 12.47 13.31
N GLU A 126 1.75 11.65 14.36
CA GLU A 126 2.30 12.02 15.66
C GLU A 126 3.82 12.26 15.51
N PRO A 127 4.35 13.38 16.07
CA PRO A 127 5.75 13.77 15.93
C PRO A 127 6.73 12.85 16.66
#